data_AF-A0A812C9Z0-F1
#
_entry.id   AF-A0A812C9Z0-F1
#
_cell.length_a   1.000
_cell.length_b   1.000
_cell.length_c   1.000
_cell.angle_alpha   90.00
_cell.angle_beta   90.00
_cell.angle_gamma   90.00
#
_symmetry.space_group_name_H-M   'P 1'
#
loop_
_entity.id
_entity.type
_entity.pdbx_description
1 polymer ?
#
loop_
_entity_poly.entity_id
_entity_poly.type
_entity_poly.pdbx_seq_one_letter_code
_entity_poly.pdbx_strand_id
1 'polypeptide(L)'
;MSSKRTMRVIALVSGGKDSCYNMVQCVAEGHKIVALANLRPPDKDEMDSYMFQTVGYQAVELYAEAMGLPLFRRTIEGSSIETGKDYEITSGDEVEDMYELLKMAKEAAQADAVSVGAILSDYQRVRVEHVCSRLKLGVLAYLWRRDQAELLAEMIHAQIKSIIIKVAAMGLLPDKHLSLSLDAIHPTMVRLNREYGLNICGEGGEYETFTLDCPLFKKRIVVDDFEKVIHSDDAFAPVGYVTFKSLHLEEKNSEPATAAELAHLSIKHSQSLIKELFSPEELEKLPEIRCSREADLDVTPAVTITHPIVKEFNGHFWVGNLVGHGNSVTEASHCLIDSLYQCLSLLSADAKNIHAVNLYVKSMSDYDTVNAVYNPCFGLNPPVRVCVEASLPENFFFMMDVAGSFKDDHLARHTMHVQGVSHWAPSNIGPYSQAVKIDGQILMAGQIGLCPATMKLVDHGFVAEARLSLRHVQRVLAAMNPAISLENVNLCVCYVTQTDFIEFAQEEWNRALDKEGLRDDSSESSYPLVEFVVIPVQRLTDISCVLSILL
;
A
#
# COMPACT_ATOMS: atom_id res chain seq x y z
N MET A 1 3.64 -18.26 12.30
CA MET A 1 4.90 -17.51 12.05
C MET A 1 5.59 -18.05 10.78
N SER A 2 5.50 -17.32 9.66
CA SER A 2 6.19 -17.69 8.42
C SER A 2 7.59 -17.05 8.37
N SER A 3 8.61 -17.86 8.11
CA SER A 3 9.96 -17.42 7.71
C SER A 3 9.86 -16.34 6.62
N LYS A 4 10.77 -15.34 6.62
CA LYS A 4 10.78 -14.26 5.59
C LYS A 4 10.88 -14.93 4.22
N ARG A 5 9.76 -15.03 3.48
CA ARG A 5 9.72 -15.72 2.19
C ARG A 5 10.44 -14.85 1.17
N THR A 6 11.65 -15.25 0.80
CA THR A 6 12.34 -14.71 -0.39
C THR A 6 11.49 -15.00 -1.62
N MET A 7 10.97 -13.95 -2.25
CA MET A 7 10.17 -14.03 -3.47
C MET A 7 11.05 -13.92 -4.71
N ARG A 8 10.65 -14.61 -5.77
CA ARG A 8 11.18 -14.43 -7.13
C ARG A 8 10.37 -13.33 -7.81
N VAL A 9 11.04 -12.25 -8.19
CA VAL A 9 10.38 -11.00 -8.58
C VAL A 9 10.63 -10.69 -10.05
N ILE A 10 9.56 -10.39 -10.80
CA ILE A 10 9.63 -9.72 -12.09
C ILE A 10 9.70 -8.23 -11.84
N ALA A 11 10.71 -7.55 -12.36
CA ALA A 11 10.75 -6.09 -12.31
C ALA A 11 10.05 -5.49 -13.52
N LEU A 12 8.97 -4.74 -13.29
CA LEU A 12 8.36 -3.91 -14.32
C LEU A 12 9.24 -2.67 -14.49
N VAL A 13 9.98 -2.61 -15.60
CA VAL A 13 10.99 -1.57 -15.84
C VAL A 13 10.53 -0.60 -16.92
N SER A 14 10.76 0.69 -16.67
CA SER A 14 10.54 1.76 -17.64
C SER A 14 11.86 2.32 -18.22
N GLY A 15 12.99 1.99 -17.59
CA GLY A 15 14.27 2.67 -17.79
C GLY A 15 14.48 3.84 -16.81
N GLY A 16 13.44 4.28 -16.11
CA GLY A 16 13.52 5.38 -15.15
C GLY A 16 14.13 5.04 -13.80
N LYS A 17 14.47 6.08 -13.04
CA LYS A 17 15.02 6.02 -11.68
C LYS A 17 14.14 5.21 -10.72
N ASP A 18 12.81 5.34 -10.83
CA ASP A 18 11.87 4.80 -9.85
C ASP A 18 11.77 3.29 -9.96
N SER A 19 11.60 2.78 -11.19
CA SER A 19 11.61 1.34 -11.45
C SER A 19 12.94 0.69 -11.04
N CYS A 20 14.07 1.36 -11.29
CA CYS A 20 15.40 0.89 -10.90
C CYS A 20 15.59 0.86 -9.38
N TYR A 21 15.17 1.93 -8.71
CA TYR A 21 15.31 2.04 -7.27
C TYR A 21 14.38 1.08 -6.51
N ASN A 22 13.16 0.83 -7.01
CA ASN A 22 12.29 -0.17 -6.41
C ASN A 22 12.87 -1.59 -6.52
N MET A 23 13.63 -1.90 -7.59
CA MET A 23 14.39 -3.17 -7.65
C MET A 23 15.44 -3.26 -6.55
N VAL A 24 16.19 -2.16 -6.31
CA VAL A 24 17.17 -2.08 -5.22
C VAL A 24 16.49 -2.34 -3.87
N GLN A 25 15.32 -1.74 -3.64
CA GLN A 25 14.52 -1.97 -2.43
C GLN A 25 14.05 -3.43 -2.31
N CYS A 26 13.62 -4.06 -3.40
CA CYS A 26 13.26 -5.49 -3.39
C CYS A 26 14.44 -6.38 -2.97
N VAL A 27 15.64 -6.12 -3.50
CA VAL A 27 16.85 -6.88 -3.13
C VAL A 27 17.27 -6.60 -1.69
N ALA A 28 17.20 -5.34 -1.26
CA ALA A 28 17.49 -4.95 0.11
C ALA A 28 16.55 -5.63 1.12
N GLU A 29 15.27 -5.82 0.78
CA GLU A 29 14.32 -6.57 1.60
C GLU A 29 14.48 -8.11 1.46
N GLY A 30 15.49 -8.58 0.73
CA GLY A 30 15.87 -10.00 0.65
C GLY A 30 15.08 -10.80 -0.39
N HIS A 31 14.49 -10.12 -1.38
CA HIS A 31 13.90 -10.76 -2.55
C HIS A 31 14.91 -10.87 -3.70
N LYS A 32 14.58 -11.66 -4.72
CA LYS A 32 15.45 -11.91 -5.87
C LYS A 32 14.78 -11.46 -7.15
N ILE A 33 15.37 -10.51 -7.88
CA ILE A 33 14.94 -10.18 -9.24
C ILE A 33 15.35 -11.33 -10.16
N VAL A 34 14.39 -11.89 -10.90
CA VAL A 34 14.60 -13.05 -11.80
C VAL A 34 14.35 -12.74 -13.27
N ALA A 35 13.63 -11.66 -13.56
CA ALA A 35 13.28 -11.23 -14.90
C ALA A 35 12.94 -9.75 -14.92
N LEU A 36 13.10 -9.14 -16.08
CA LEU A 36 12.64 -7.79 -16.39
C LEU A 36 11.42 -7.89 -17.32
N ALA A 37 10.45 -7.01 -17.14
CA ALA A 37 9.29 -6.88 -18.01
C ALA A 37 9.13 -5.41 -18.42
N ASN A 38 8.88 -5.16 -19.70
CA ASN A 38 8.65 -3.81 -20.19
C ASN A 38 7.56 -3.80 -21.28
N LEU A 39 6.59 -2.91 -21.12
CA LEU A 39 5.70 -2.52 -22.22
C LEU A 39 6.35 -1.38 -22.99
N ARG A 40 6.37 -1.51 -24.32
CA ARG A 40 6.93 -0.49 -25.22
C ARG A 40 5.85 0.13 -26.09
N PRO A 41 5.94 1.43 -26.43
CA PRO A 41 5.04 2.01 -27.42
C PRO A 41 5.23 1.34 -28.79
N PRO A 42 4.20 1.31 -29.66
CA PRO A 42 4.37 1.02 -31.09
C PRO A 42 5.23 2.13 -31.72
N ASP A 43 6.03 1.81 -32.76
CA ASP A 43 7.15 2.59 -33.39
C ASP A 43 6.93 4.10 -33.70
N LYS A 44 6.46 4.86 -32.72
CA LYS A 44 6.26 6.30 -32.64
C LYS A 44 6.90 6.73 -31.32
N ASP A 45 7.74 7.74 -31.37
CA ASP A 45 8.52 8.19 -30.22
C ASP A 45 7.67 8.83 -29.10
N GLU A 46 6.38 9.06 -29.34
CA GLU A 46 5.48 9.69 -28.37
C GLU A 46 4.04 9.14 -28.50
N MET A 47 3.53 8.65 -27.38
CA MET A 47 2.13 8.25 -27.18
C MET A 47 1.70 8.77 -25.82
N ASP A 48 0.46 9.22 -25.72
CA ASP A 48 -0.18 9.58 -24.44
C ASP A 48 -0.56 8.29 -23.70
N SER A 49 0.31 7.81 -22.81
CA SER A 49 0.01 6.72 -21.86
C SER A 49 0.08 7.25 -20.43
N TYR A 50 -0.98 7.00 -19.66
CA TYR A 50 -0.99 7.29 -18.22
C TYR A 50 -0.16 6.28 -17.41
N MET A 51 0.07 5.09 -17.98
CA MET A 51 0.73 3.98 -17.30
C MET A 51 2.23 3.90 -17.56
N PHE A 52 2.68 4.17 -18.80
CA PHE A 52 4.02 3.76 -19.24
C PHE A 52 4.84 4.92 -19.80
N GLN A 53 6.12 4.89 -19.45
CA GLN A 53 7.13 5.79 -20.00
C GLN A 53 7.35 5.49 -21.49
N THR A 54 7.24 6.50 -22.33
CA THR A 54 7.40 6.37 -23.78
C THR A 54 8.79 6.80 -24.25
N VAL A 55 9.47 7.73 -23.56
CA VAL A 55 10.80 8.20 -23.95
C VAL A 55 11.89 7.27 -23.41
N GLY A 56 12.90 6.98 -24.24
CA GLY A 56 14.05 6.15 -23.85
C GLY A 56 13.79 4.64 -23.86
N TYR A 57 12.60 4.20 -24.30
CA TYR A 57 12.23 2.78 -24.34
C TYR A 57 13.20 1.91 -25.16
N GLN A 58 13.83 2.48 -26.19
CA GLN A 58 14.78 1.76 -27.06
C GLN A 58 15.99 1.24 -26.27
N ALA A 59 16.42 2.01 -25.27
CA ALA A 59 17.59 1.70 -24.46
C ALA A 59 17.33 0.67 -23.35
N VAL A 60 16.06 0.32 -23.08
CA VAL A 60 15.69 -0.66 -22.04
C VAL A 60 16.20 -2.06 -22.35
N GLU A 61 16.47 -2.39 -23.62
CA GLU A 61 17.07 -3.68 -23.99
C GLU A 61 18.45 -3.89 -23.34
N LEU A 62 19.20 -2.81 -23.17
CA LEU A 62 20.50 -2.86 -22.51
C LEU A 62 20.40 -3.25 -21.03
N TYR A 63 19.24 -3.10 -20.38
CA TYR A 63 19.07 -3.51 -18.98
C TYR A 63 19.19 -5.02 -18.82
N ALA A 64 18.70 -5.78 -19.81
CA ALA A 64 18.77 -7.25 -19.81
C ALA A 64 20.23 -7.71 -19.73
N GLU A 65 21.07 -7.14 -20.59
CA GLU A 65 22.50 -7.44 -20.63
C GLU A 65 23.26 -6.85 -19.44
N ALA A 66 22.92 -5.61 -19.03
CA ALA A 66 23.53 -4.93 -17.89
C ALA A 66 23.30 -5.69 -16.58
N MET A 67 22.13 -6.31 -16.39
CA MET A 67 21.84 -7.12 -15.20
C MET A 67 22.16 -8.61 -15.39
N GLY A 68 22.26 -9.05 -16.64
CA GLY A 68 22.33 -10.48 -16.99
C GLY A 68 21.05 -11.23 -16.63
N LEU A 69 19.89 -10.64 -16.95
CA LEU A 69 18.56 -11.19 -16.67
C LEU A 69 17.72 -11.25 -17.96
N PRO A 70 16.78 -12.20 -18.06
CA PRO A 70 15.85 -12.23 -19.20
C PRO A 70 14.94 -11.00 -19.18
N LEU A 71 14.74 -10.39 -20.35
CA LEU A 71 13.81 -9.30 -20.56
C LEU A 71 12.64 -9.78 -21.43
N PHE A 72 11.44 -9.63 -20.90
CA PHE A 72 10.19 -9.84 -21.61
C PHE A 72 9.68 -8.48 -22.08
N ARG A 73 9.45 -8.32 -23.38
CA ARG A 73 8.85 -7.10 -23.95
C ARG A 73 7.57 -7.43 -24.70
N ARG A 74 6.59 -6.56 -24.59
CA ARG A 74 5.39 -6.55 -25.42
C ARG A 74 5.14 -5.12 -25.91
N THR A 75 4.70 -4.99 -27.16
CA THR A 75 4.25 -3.69 -27.69
C THR A 75 2.85 -3.41 -27.17
N ILE A 76 2.60 -2.17 -26.75
CA ILE A 76 1.28 -1.70 -26.36
C ILE A 76 0.42 -1.65 -27.64
N GLU A 77 -0.64 -2.45 -27.67
CA GLU A 77 -1.64 -2.47 -28.75
C GLU A 77 -2.92 -1.75 -28.31
N GLY A 78 -3.21 -1.79 -27.01
CA GLY A 78 -4.33 -1.09 -26.40
C GLY A 78 -4.12 0.42 -26.22
N SER A 79 -5.15 1.07 -25.67
CA SER A 79 -5.14 2.49 -25.29
C SER A 79 -5.65 2.66 -23.86
N SER A 80 -5.49 3.83 -23.25
CA SER A 80 -6.06 4.11 -21.93
C SER A 80 -7.59 4.33 -22.05
N ILE A 81 -8.37 3.24 -21.97
CA ILE A 81 -9.84 3.27 -22.14
C ILE A 81 -10.50 3.41 -20.77
N GLU A 82 -10.26 2.46 -19.88
CA GLU A 82 -10.79 2.50 -18.52
C GLU A 82 -9.91 3.42 -17.68
N THR A 83 -10.39 4.64 -17.45
CA THR A 83 -9.66 5.70 -16.73
C THR A 83 -10.22 6.01 -15.35
N GLY A 84 -11.19 5.21 -14.89
CA GLY A 84 -11.76 5.31 -13.56
C GLY A 84 -10.78 5.05 -12.42
N LYS A 85 -11.28 5.29 -11.20
CA LYS A 85 -10.55 5.03 -9.94
C LYS A 85 -10.23 3.54 -9.80
N ASP A 86 -11.24 2.73 -10.11
CA ASP A 86 -11.17 1.28 -10.17
C ASP A 86 -10.87 0.84 -11.60
N TYR A 87 -10.40 -0.40 -11.76
CA TYR A 87 -10.21 -0.99 -13.07
C TYR A 87 -11.14 -2.18 -13.26
N GLU A 88 -11.91 -2.15 -14.34
CA GLU A 88 -12.67 -3.28 -14.84
C GLU A 88 -12.02 -3.81 -16.12
N ILE A 89 -12.09 -5.12 -16.33
CA ILE A 89 -11.49 -5.77 -17.50
C ILE A 89 -12.11 -5.17 -18.76
N THR A 90 -11.29 -4.44 -19.50
CA THR A 90 -11.73 -3.68 -20.67
C THR A 90 -10.96 -4.13 -21.90
N SER A 91 -11.69 -4.60 -22.91
CA SER A 91 -11.07 -5.07 -24.15
C SER A 91 -10.41 -3.92 -24.91
N GLY A 92 -9.16 -4.09 -25.33
CA GLY A 92 -8.39 -3.06 -26.03
C GLY A 92 -7.75 -2.03 -25.10
N ASP A 93 -7.79 -2.25 -23.78
CA ASP A 93 -7.09 -1.39 -22.81
C ASP A 93 -5.61 -1.80 -22.66
N GLU A 94 -4.73 -0.82 -22.46
CA GLU A 94 -3.29 -1.03 -22.24
C GLU A 94 -2.97 -1.92 -21.01
N VAL A 95 -3.89 -1.98 -20.04
CA VAL A 95 -3.77 -2.84 -18.86
C VAL A 95 -3.86 -4.31 -19.22
N GLU A 96 -4.60 -4.69 -20.27
CA GLU A 96 -4.66 -6.09 -20.72
C GLU A 96 -3.38 -6.51 -21.45
N ASP A 97 -2.67 -5.57 -22.10
CA ASP A 97 -1.31 -5.84 -22.61
C ASP A 97 -0.33 -6.13 -21.46
N MET A 98 -0.47 -5.41 -20.35
CA MET A 98 0.32 -5.67 -19.14
C MET A 98 0.00 -7.05 -18.55
N TYR A 99 -1.27 -7.47 -18.56
CA TYR A 99 -1.67 -8.80 -18.14
C TYR A 99 -0.98 -9.89 -18.96
N GLU A 100 -1.01 -9.81 -20.30
CA GLU A 100 -0.38 -10.81 -21.16
C GLU A 100 1.15 -10.81 -21.03
N LEU A 101 1.78 -9.63 -20.87
CA LEU A 101 3.21 -9.52 -20.61
C LEU A 101 3.61 -10.22 -19.30
N LEU A 102 2.93 -9.89 -18.20
CA LEU A 102 3.25 -10.44 -16.89
C LEU A 102 2.92 -11.93 -16.80
N LYS A 103 1.89 -12.40 -17.51
CA LYS A 103 1.58 -13.83 -17.64
C LYS A 103 2.72 -14.59 -18.30
N MET A 104 3.22 -14.10 -19.45
CA MET A 104 4.36 -14.67 -20.15
C MET A 104 5.62 -14.70 -19.26
N ALA A 105 5.94 -13.56 -18.63
CA ALA A 105 7.11 -13.46 -17.76
C ALA A 105 7.00 -14.36 -16.53
N LYS A 106 5.80 -14.47 -15.93
CA LYS A 106 5.54 -15.35 -14.78
C LYS A 106 5.78 -16.82 -15.12
N GLU A 107 5.23 -17.28 -16.23
CA GLU A 107 5.36 -18.68 -16.66
C GLU A 107 6.82 -19.05 -16.94
N ALA A 108 7.55 -18.17 -17.63
CA ALA A 108 8.95 -18.40 -17.99
C ALA A 108 9.91 -18.27 -16.79
N ALA A 109 9.71 -17.28 -15.92
CA ALA A 109 10.62 -16.98 -14.82
C ALA A 109 10.23 -17.64 -13.48
N GLN A 110 9.06 -18.31 -13.41
CA GLN A 110 8.48 -18.88 -12.20
C GLN A 110 8.46 -17.87 -11.05
N ALA A 111 7.86 -16.71 -11.31
CA ALA A 111 7.84 -15.59 -10.38
C ALA A 111 6.68 -15.68 -9.36
N ASP A 112 6.93 -15.16 -8.16
CA ASP A 112 5.96 -15.02 -7.07
C ASP A 112 5.37 -13.60 -7.01
N ALA A 113 6.09 -12.59 -7.50
CA ALA A 113 5.72 -11.18 -7.34
C ALA A 113 6.22 -10.28 -8.48
N VAL A 114 5.70 -9.05 -8.52
CA VAL A 114 6.07 -7.98 -9.46
C VAL A 114 6.56 -6.76 -8.68
N SER A 115 7.70 -6.20 -9.07
CA SER A 115 8.25 -4.94 -8.58
C SER A 115 7.74 -3.78 -9.44
N VAL A 116 7.21 -2.74 -8.80
CA VAL A 116 6.60 -1.57 -9.46
C VAL A 116 7.18 -0.28 -8.86
N GLY A 117 7.65 0.63 -9.70
CA GLY A 117 8.25 1.90 -9.29
C GLY A 117 7.26 3.06 -9.09
N ALA A 118 5.98 2.81 -8.84
CA ALA A 118 4.99 3.88 -8.65
C ALA A 118 5.17 4.58 -7.28
N ILE A 119 5.15 5.92 -7.23
CA ILE A 119 5.29 6.68 -5.99
C ILE A 119 3.94 7.22 -5.50
N LEU A 120 3.17 7.95 -6.33
CA LEU A 120 1.94 8.62 -5.85
C LEU A 120 0.69 8.36 -6.71
N SER A 121 0.83 7.86 -7.93
CA SER A 121 -0.31 7.53 -8.81
C SER A 121 -1.17 6.33 -8.36
N ASP A 122 -2.36 6.59 -7.80
CA ASP A 122 -3.30 5.52 -7.39
C ASP A 122 -3.82 4.77 -8.62
N TYR A 123 -3.92 5.48 -9.74
CA TYR A 123 -4.29 4.95 -11.05
C TYR A 123 -3.38 3.78 -11.47
N GLN A 124 -2.05 3.97 -11.35
CA GLN A 124 -1.06 2.95 -11.71
C GLN A 124 -1.11 1.77 -10.74
N ARG A 125 -1.19 2.06 -9.44
CA ARG A 125 -1.23 1.03 -8.40
C ARG A 125 -2.42 0.08 -8.59
N VAL A 126 -3.64 0.62 -8.70
CA VAL A 126 -4.87 -0.19 -8.80
C VAL A 126 -4.82 -1.12 -10.01
N ARG A 127 -4.34 -0.63 -11.16
CA ARG A 127 -4.24 -1.43 -12.40
C ARG A 127 -3.22 -2.56 -12.27
N VAL A 128 -2.06 -2.30 -11.67
CA VAL A 128 -1.05 -3.35 -11.44
C VAL A 128 -1.55 -4.37 -10.41
N GLU A 129 -2.13 -3.93 -9.30
CA GLU A 129 -2.72 -4.82 -8.29
C GLU A 129 -3.81 -5.71 -8.88
N HIS A 130 -4.67 -5.15 -9.74
CA HIS A 130 -5.71 -5.91 -10.43
C HIS A 130 -5.14 -7.01 -11.34
N VAL A 131 -4.14 -6.68 -12.16
CA VAL A 131 -3.46 -7.67 -13.03
C VAL A 131 -2.75 -8.74 -12.20
N CYS A 132 -2.01 -8.34 -11.17
CA CYS A 132 -1.27 -9.26 -10.30
C CYS A 132 -2.21 -10.17 -9.51
N SER A 133 -3.36 -9.67 -9.04
CA SER A 133 -4.39 -10.47 -8.36
C SER A 133 -4.92 -11.60 -9.27
N ARG A 134 -5.29 -11.27 -10.52
CA ARG A 134 -5.70 -12.26 -11.54
C ARG A 134 -4.62 -13.31 -11.80
N LEU A 135 -3.37 -12.87 -11.81
CA LEU A 135 -2.21 -13.75 -12.02
C LEU A 135 -1.70 -14.41 -10.74
N LYS A 136 -2.29 -14.19 -9.56
CA LYS A 136 -1.78 -14.68 -8.27
C LYS A 136 -0.29 -14.33 -8.05
N LEU A 137 0.07 -13.08 -8.34
CA LEU A 137 1.38 -12.49 -8.08
C LEU A 137 1.25 -11.48 -6.94
N GLY A 138 2.23 -11.44 -6.03
CA GLY A 138 2.36 -10.32 -5.10
C GLY A 138 2.79 -9.03 -5.81
N VAL A 139 2.49 -7.87 -5.24
CA VAL A 139 2.97 -6.57 -5.73
C VAL A 139 3.94 -5.97 -4.71
N LEU A 140 5.12 -5.56 -5.16
CA LEU A 140 6.15 -4.91 -4.35
C LEU A 140 6.33 -3.47 -4.84
N ALA A 141 5.74 -2.52 -4.12
CA ALA A 141 5.72 -1.09 -4.43
C ALA A 141 6.29 -0.30 -3.23
N TYR A 142 7.58 -0.45 -2.96
CA TYR A 142 8.25 0.11 -1.79
C TYR A 142 8.28 1.63 -1.75
N LEU A 143 8.15 2.27 -2.91
CA LEU A 143 8.20 3.73 -3.04
C LEU A 143 6.83 4.40 -2.80
N TRP A 144 5.77 3.59 -2.78
CA TRP A 144 4.39 4.07 -2.73
C TRP A 144 4.14 4.99 -1.52
N ARG A 145 3.59 6.18 -1.77
CA ARG A 145 3.25 7.26 -0.82
C ARG A 145 4.39 7.66 0.13
N ARG A 146 5.64 7.42 -0.26
CA ARG A 146 6.81 7.97 0.46
C ARG A 146 7.06 9.44 0.09
N ASP A 147 7.69 10.16 1.01
CA ASP A 147 8.08 11.56 0.81
C ASP A 147 9.04 11.70 -0.37
N GLN A 148 8.72 12.58 -1.30
CA GLN A 148 9.45 12.70 -2.57
C GLN A 148 10.83 13.34 -2.39
N ALA A 149 10.97 14.30 -1.47
CA ALA A 149 12.26 14.93 -1.19
C ALA A 149 13.22 13.91 -0.56
N GLU A 150 12.74 13.13 0.40
CA GLU A 150 13.50 12.02 0.96
C GLU A 150 13.86 10.99 -0.11
N LEU A 151 12.88 10.56 -0.92
CA LEU A 151 13.09 9.52 -1.93
C LEU A 151 14.16 9.91 -2.96
N LEU A 152 14.09 11.12 -3.53
CA LEU A 152 15.07 11.53 -4.55
C LEU A 152 16.48 11.63 -3.95
N ALA A 153 16.61 12.17 -2.74
CA ALA A 153 17.87 12.20 -2.01
C ALA A 153 18.38 10.77 -1.72
N GLU A 154 17.49 9.86 -1.32
CA GLU A 154 17.82 8.45 -1.07
C GLU A 154 18.29 7.73 -2.33
N MET A 155 17.66 7.95 -3.49
CA MET A 155 18.10 7.41 -4.78
C MET A 155 19.54 7.85 -5.13
N ILE A 156 19.87 9.12 -4.89
CA ILE A 156 21.22 9.65 -5.12
C ILE A 156 22.25 8.95 -4.22
N HIS A 157 21.94 8.80 -2.92
CA HIS A 157 22.81 8.11 -1.97
C HIS A 157 22.92 6.60 -2.25
N ALA A 158 21.84 5.98 -2.74
CA ALA A 158 21.79 4.59 -3.17
C ALA A 158 22.51 4.35 -4.51
N GLN A 159 23.19 5.36 -5.05
CA GLN A 159 23.96 5.30 -6.29
C GLN A 159 23.11 4.93 -7.52
N ILE A 160 21.84 5.38 -7.55
CA ILE A 160 21.03 5.34 -8.76
C ILE A 160 21.54 6.44 -9.70
N LYS A 161 22.32 6.04 -10.71
CA LYS A 161 22.92 6.97 -11.68
C LYS A 161 21.98 7.15 -12.86
N SER A 162 21.02 8.04 -12.69
CA SER A 162 20.09 8.42 -13.77
C SER A 162 20.34 9.83 -14.28
N ILE A 163 20.02 10.03 -15.55
CA ILE A 163 20.00 11.34 -16.19
C ILE A 163 18.57 11.74 -16.55
N ILE A 164 18.29 13.05 -16.59
CA ILE A 164 17.04 13.60 -17.09
C ILE A 164 16.99 13.44 -18.61
N ILE A 165 15.95 12.78 -19.12
CA ILE A 165 15.76 12.54 -20.57
C ILE A 165 14.51 13.21 -21.13
N LYS A 166 13.64 13.74 -20.28
CA LYS A 166 12.49 14.56 -20.69
C LYS A 166 12.22 15.59 -19.62
N VAL A 167 11.81 16.78 -20.04
CA VAL A 167 11.22 17.80 -19.16
C VAL A 167 9.96 18.33 -19.80
N ALA A 168 8.93 18.57 -18.98
CA ALA A 168 7.62 19.03 -19.40
C ALA A 168 6.92 19.83 -18.29
N ALA A 169 7.68 20.63 -17.53
CA ALA A 169 7.15 21.38 -16.40
C ALA A 169 7.74 22.80 -16.32
N MET A 170 6.95 23.69 -15.72
CA MET A 170 7.33 25.08 -15.54
C MET A 170 8.64 25.21 -14.76
N GLY A 171 9.56 26.02 -15.28
CA GLY A 171 10.88 26.24 -14.70
C GLY A 171 11.92 25.17 -15.06
N LEU A 172 11.53 24.04 -15.67
CA LEU A 172 12.46 23.08 -16.25
C LEU A 172 12.76 23.43 -17.71
N LEU A 173 14.00 23.81 -18.00
CA LEU A 173 14.44 24.22 -19.33
C LEU A 173 15.20 23.10 -20.04
N PRO A 174 14.78 22.64 -21.24
CA PRO A 174 15.42 21.56 -21.98
C PRO A 174 16.93 21.74 -22.16
N ASP A 175 17.37 22.93 -22.56
CA ASP A 175 18.78 23.22 -22.82
C ASP A 175 19.65 23.13 -21.57
N LYS A 176 19.10 23.45 -20.40
CA LYS A 176 19.83 23.48 -19.13
C LYS A 176 19.76 22.17 -18.36
N HIS A 177 18.62 21.47 -18.43
CA HIS A 177 18.33 20.37 -17.50
C HIS A 177 18.35 18.99 -18.15
N LEU A 178 18.09 18.86 -19.46
CA LEU A 178 18.27 17.56 -20.12
C LEU A 178 19.73 17.12 -20.00
N SER A 179 19.91 15.82 -19.78
CA SER A 179 21.15 15.10 -19.51
C SER A 179 21.84 15.41 -18.17
N LEU A 180 21.26 16.24 -17.29
CA LEU A 180 21.77 16.38 -15.93
C LEU A 180 21.53 15.10 -15.12
N SER A 181 22.48 14.76 -14.25
CA SER A 181 22.34 13.68 -13.29
C SER A 181 21.36 14.05 -12.16
N LEU A 182 20.86 13.05 -11.45
CA LEU A 182 19.98 13.25 -10.29
C LEU A 182 20.62 14.17 -9.23
N ASP A 183 21.91 14.02 -8.95
CA ASP A 183 22.62 14.87 -7.97
C ASP A 183 22.72 16.32 -8.44
N ALA A 184 22.99 16.54 -9.73
CA ALA A 184 23.13 17.88 -10.30
C ALA A 184 21.79 18.63 -10.36
N ILE A 185 20.69 17.92 -10.66
CA ILE A 185 19.36 18.52 -10.80
C ILE A 185 18.62 18.66 -9.47
N HIS A 186 18.96 17.87 -8.44
CA HIS A 186 18.25 17.83 -7.16
C HIS A 186 18.02 19.20 -6.50
N PRO A 187 19.02 20.11 -6.40
CA PRO A 187 18.78 21.45 -5.82
C PRO A 187 17.74 22.27 -6.60
N THR A 188 17.69 22.09 -7.93
CA THR A 188 16.69 22.74 -8.79
C THR A 188 15.30 22.18 -8.51
N MET A 189 15.16 20.86 -8.37
CA MET A 189 13.86 20.23 -8.08
C MET A 189 13.28 20.72 -6.74
N VAL A 190 14.10 20.76 -5.69
CA VAL A 190 13.66 21.28 -4.36
C VAL A 190 13.24 22.75 -4.45
N ARG A 191 13.97 23.57 -5.20
CA ARG A 191 13.63 24.99 -5.38
C ARG A 191 12.31 25.15 -6.15
N LEU A 192 12.14 24.44 -7.27
CA LEU A 192 10.94 24.53 -8.10
C LEU A 192 9.71 23.95 -7.40
N ASN A 193 9.88 22.94 -6.53
CA ASN A 193 8.80 22.47 -5.67
C ASN A 193 8.28 23.58 -4.74
N ARG A 194 9.18 24.36 -4.13
CA ARG A 194 8.80 25.50 -3.26
C ARG A 194 8.19 26.67 -4.02
N GLU A 195 8.71 26.97 -5.20
CA GLU A 195 8.25 28.11 -6.01
C GLU A 195 6.95 27.83 -6.75
N TYR A 196 6.79 26.61 -7.28
CA TYR A 196 5.74 26.28 -8.25
C TYR A 196 4.98 24.99 -7.96
N GLY A 197 5.31 24.27 -6.88
CA GLY A 197 4.67 23.00 -6.56
C GLY A 197 5.12 21.83 -7.43
N LEU A 198 6.25 21.95 -8.15
CA LEU A 198 6.85 20.87 -8.92
C LEU A 198 6.98 19.60 -8.08
N ASN A 199 6.56 18.46 -8.60
CA ASN A 199 6.82 17.16 -8.00
C ASN A 199 8.32 16.84 -8.00
N ILE A 200 8.92 16.67 -6.83
CA ILE A 200 10.39 16.49 -6.72
C ILE A 200 10.84 15.21 -7.42
N CYS A 201 10.00 14.16 -7.43
CA CYS A 201 10.28 12.92 -8.13
C CYS A 201 9.74 12.91 -9.57
N GLY A 202 9.11 13.98 -10.06
CA GLY A 202 8.60 14.07 -11.43
C GLY A 202 7.33 13.25 -11.70
N GLU A 203 6.56 12.89 -10.66
CA GLU A 203 5.25 12.26 -10.85
C GLU A 203 4.35 13.15 -11.70
N GLY A 204 3.47 12.53 -12.50
CA GLY A 204 2.61 13.27 -13.43
C GLY A 204 3.31 13.65 -14.75
N GLY A 205 4.54 13.20 -14.97
CA GLY A 205 5.25 13.38 -16.25
C GLY A 205 6.01 14.70 -16.36
N GLU A 206 6.22 15.41 -15.26
CA GLU A 206 6.96 16.68 -15.23
C GLU A 206 8.39 16.55 -15.75
N TYR A 207 9.02 15.40 -15.49
CA TYR A 207 10.27 15.00 -16.11
C TYR A 207 10.39 13.47 -16.13
N GLU A 208 11.15 12.95 -17.08
CA GLU A 208 11.47 11.52 -17.15
C GLU A 208 12.98 11.30 -17.06
N THR A 209 13.36 10.09 -16.65
CA THR A 209 14.77 9.74 -16.43
C THR A 209 15.15 8.46 -17.14
N PHE A 210 16.45 8.30 -17.39
CA PHE A 210 17.02 7.04 -17.81
C PHE A 210 18.18 6.67 -16.90
N THR A 211 18.15 5.47 -16.30
CA THR A 211 19.19 4.99 -15.39
C THR A 211 20.30 4.32 -16.17
N LEU A 212 21.51 4.86 -16.03
CA LEU A 212 22.73 4.41 -16.69
C LEU A 212 23.48 3.36 -15.87
N ASP A 213 23.45 3.48 -14.54
CA ASP A 213 24.04 2.51 -13.63
C ASP A 213 23.29 2.46 -12.30
N CYS A 214 23.31 1.31 -11.66
CA CYS A 214 22.86 1.14 -10.29
C CYS A 214 23.63 -0.01 -9.62
N PRO A 215 23.52 -0.18 -8.30
CA PRO A 215 24.20 -1.27 -7.59
C PRO A 215 23.86 -2.68 -8.10
N LEU A 216 22.70 -2.89 -8.73
CA LEU A 216 22.29 -4.20 -9.26
C LEU A 216 22.84 -4.51 -10.65
N PHE A 217 23.46 -3.54 -11.34
CA PHE A 217 23.99 -3.73 -12.68
C PHE A 217 25.39 -4.34 -12.62
N LYS A 218 25.64 -5.34 -13.47
CA LYS A 218 26.96 -5.92 -13.78
C LYS A 218 27.75 -5.06 -14.76
N LYS A 219 27.05 -4.38 -15.66
CA LYS A 219 27.63 -3.45 -16.64
C LYS A 219 26.93 -2.10 -16.54
N ARG A 220 27.69 -1.02 -16.68
CA ARG A 220 27.10 0.32 -16.79
C ARG A 220 26.79 0.64 -18.25
N ILE A 221 25.73 1.40 -18.47
CA ILE A 221 25.36 1.93 -19.78
C ILE A 221 26.06 3.28 -19.95
N VAL A 222 26.78 3.43 -21.06
CA VAL A 222 27.45 4.67 -21.43
C VAL A 222 26.73 5.27 -22.63
N VAL A 223 26.48 6.58 -22.54
CA VAL A 223 25.90 7.36 -23.64
C VAL A 223 27.03 7.90 -24.50
N ASP A 224 27.13 7.40 -25.73
CA ASP A 224 28.15 7.84 -26.69
C ASP A 224 27.69 9.06 -27.49
N ASP A 225 26.42 9.04 -27.92
CA ASP A 225 25.83 10.10 -28.72
C ASP A 225 24.32 10.19 -28.48
N PHE A 226 23.82 11.43 -28.46
CA PHE A 226 22.41 11.72 -28.26
C PHE A 226 22.05 13.09 -28.86
N GLU A 227 20.78 13.25 -29.22
CA GLU A 227 20.22 14.53 -29.64
C GLU A 227 19.19 15.04 -28.62
N LYS A 228 19.08 16.37 -28.50
CA LYS A 228 18.00 17.02 -27.77
C LYS A 228 16.94 17.45 -28.77
N VAL A 229 15.70 17.02 -28.56
CA VAL A 229 14.54 17.38 -29.38
C VAL A 229 13.65 18.30 -28.56
N ILE A 230 13.30 19.45 -29.12
CA ILE A 230 12.31 20.37 -28.54
C ILE A 230 10.97 20.07 -29.20
N HIS A 231 10.02 19.55 -28.42
CA HIS A 231 8.67 19.24 -28.91
C HIS A 231 7.80 20.49 -28.88
N SER A 232 7.87 21.26 -27.79
CA SER A 232 7.15 22.52 -27.62
C SER A 232 8.05 23.54 -26.94
N ASP A 233 8.24 24.69 -27.57
CA ASP A 233 9.01 25.81 -27.02
C ASP A 233 8.06 26.85 -26.40
N ASP A 234 7.19 26.39 -25.49
CA ASP A 234 6.30 27.27 -24.74
C ASP A 234 7.10 28.18 -23.79
N ALA A 235 6.67 29.44 -23.69
CA ALA A 235 7.37 30.45 -22.89
C ALA A 235 7.39 30.14 -21.38
N PHE A 236 6.47 29.30 -20.89
CA PHE A 236 6.29 29.00 -19.48
C PHE A 236 6.62 27.53 -19.15
N ALA A 237 6.24 26.59 -20.02
CA ALA A 237 6.46 25.15 -19.81
C ALA A 237 6.99 24.47 -21.08
N PRO A 238 8.27 24.71 -21.45
CA PRO A 238 8.86 24.07 -22.62
C PRO A 238 8.96 22.56 -22.43
N VAL A 239 8.65 21.82 -23.49
CA VAL A 239 8.73 20.36 -23.55
C VAL A 239 9.90 19.97 -24.44
N GLY A 240 10.82 19.20 -23.89
CA GLY A 240 11.94 18.66 -24.64
C GLY A 240 12.40 17.32 -24.10
N TYR A 241 13.00 16.52 -24.96
CA TYR A 241 13.46 15.18 -24.63
C TYR A 241 14.77 14.80 -25.33
N VAL A 242 15.39 13.72 -24.85
CA VAL A 242 16.63 13.16 -25.37
C VAL A 242 16.31 11.93 -26.20
N THR A 243 16.84 11.89 -27.43
CA THR A 243 16.86 10.69 -28.26
C THR A 243 18.28 10.16 -28.32
N PHE A 244 18.49 8.94 -27.83
CA PHE A 244 19.80 8.30 -27.86
C PHE A 244 20.14 7.84 -29.28
N LYS A 245 21.32 8.20 -29.79
CA LYS A 245 21.82 7.75 -31.10
C LYS A 245 22.67 6.50 -30.96
N SER A 246 23.54 6.47 -29.96
CA SER A 246 24.37 5.30 -29.65
C SER A 246 24.66 5.19 -28.16
N LEU A 247 24.61 3.94 -27.70
CA LEU A 247 24.83 3.52 -26.33
C LEU A 247 25.69 2.26 -26.36
N HIS A 248 26.53 2.06 -25.37
CA HIS A 248 27.24 0.79 -25.17
C HIS A 248 27.30 0.39 -23.69
N LEU A 249 27.67 -0.87 -23.46
CA LEU A 249 27.87 -1.42 -22.13
C LEU A 249 29.35 -1.51 -21.79
N GLU A 250 29.71 -1.05 -20.60
CA GLU A 250 31.03 -1.23 -20.02
C GLU A 250 30.96 -2.13 -18.79
N GLU A 251 31.88 -3.11 -18.71
CA GLU A 251 31.99 -4.00 -17.55
C GLU A 251 32.34 -3.21 -16.28
N LYS A 252 31.75 -3.60 -15.15
CA LYS A 252 32.11 -3.08 -13.84
C LYS A 252 33.17 -3.98 -13.20
N ASN A 253 34.09 -3.37 -12.45
CA ASN A 253 35.09 -4.10 -11.67
C ASN A 253 34.51 -4.72 -10.37
N SER A 254 33.21 -4.58 -10.14
CA SER A 254 32.51 -5.00 -8.93
C SER A 254 31.30 -5.86 -9.30
N GLU A 255 31.06 -6.92 -8.52
CA GLU A 255 29.85 -7.72 -8.64
C GLU A 255 28.58 -6.91 -8.26
N PRO A 256 27.40 -7.31 -8.73
CA PRO A 256 26.13 -6.71 -8.30
C PRO A 256 25.95 -6.79 -6.80
N ALA A 257 25.50 -5.68 -6.22
CA ALA A 257 25.33 -5.56 -4.78
C ALA A 257 24.32 -6.58 -4.24
N THR A 258 24.75 -7.30 -3.22
CA THR A 258 23.91 -8.18 -2.41
C THR A 258 23.07 -7.37 -1.41
N ALA A 259 22.04 -7.99 -0.82
CA ALA A 259 21.24 -7.37 0.24
C ALA A 259 22.11 -6.85 1.41
N ALA A 260 23.18 -7.57 1.75
CA ALA A 260 24.10 -7.16 2.82
C ALA A 260 24.91 -5.91 2.45
N GLU A 261 25.37 -5.81 1.21
CA GLU A 261 26.11 -4.63 0.73
C GLU A 261 25.19 -3.42 0.57
N LEU A 262 23.96 -3.63 0.12
CA LEU A 262 22.94 -2.59 0.07
C LEU A 262 22.60 -2.05 1.47
N ALA A 263 22.65 -2.89 2.49
CA ALA A 263 22.43 -2.46 3.88
C ALA A 263 23.52 -1.50 4.41
N HIS A 264 24.68 -1.41 3.74
CA HIS A 264 25.72 -0.43 4.05
C HIS A 264 25.51 0.91 3.33
N LEU A 265 24.64 0.97 2.32
CA LEU A 265 24.21 2.21 1.70
C LEU A 265 23.15 2.88 2.58
N SER A 266 23.00 4.21 2.46
CA SER A 266 21.97 4.98 3.18
C SER A 266 20.57 4.76 2.60
N ILE A 267 20.18 3.49 2.44
CA ILE A 267 18.86 3.06 2.01
C ILE A 267 18.02 2.87 3.28
N LYS A 268 16.90 3.56 3.38
CA LYS A 268 15.92 3.34 4.44
C LYS A 268 15.27 1.98 4.21
N HIS A 269 15.50 1.08 5.15
CA HIS A 269 14.78 -0.17 5.26
C HIS A 269 13.60 -0.02 6.19
N SER A 270 12.72 -1.02 6.16
CA SER A 270 11.54 -1.08 7.00
C SER A 270 11.83 -0.97 8.50
N GLN A 271 12.91 -1.58 8.97
CA GLN A 271 13.37 -1.42 10.36
C GLN A 271 13.82 0.01 10.68
N SER A 272 14.47 0.70 9.74
CA SER A 272 14.89 2.10 9.92
C SER A 272 13.69 3.01 10.13
N LEU A 273 12.66 2.85 9.29
CA LEU A 273 11.41 3.61 9.39
C LEU A 273 10.66 3.34 10.69
N ILE A 274 10.80 2.16 11.27
CA ILE A 274 10.22 1.85 12.59
C ILE A 274 11.05 2.46 13.71
N LYS A 275 12.38 2.39 13.65
CA LYS A 275 13.26 3.01 14.64
C LYS A 275 13.05 4.53 14.71
N GLU A 276 12.74 5.17 13.60
CA GLU A 276 12.37 6.61 13.54
C GLU A 276 11.11 6.97 14.36
N LEU A 277 10.30 5.98 14.80
CA LEU A 277 9.17 6.21 15.69
C LEU A 277 9.57 6.50 17.15
N PHE A 278 10.80 6.17 17.50
CA PHE A 278 11.32 6.26 18.86
C PHE A 278 12.62 7.05 18.88
N SER A 279 12.76 7.92 19.86
CA SER A 279 14.09 8.37 20.25
C SER A 279 14.90 7.19 20.82
N PRO A 280 16.24 7.23 20.75
CA PRO A 280 17.08 6.20 21.38
C PRO A 280 16.76 6.00 22.87
N GLU A 281 16.47 7.09 23.58
CA GLU A 281 16.10 7.05 25.00
C GLU A 281 14.75 6.37 25.26
N GLU A 282 13.76 6.53 24.36
CA GLU A 282 12.48 5.84 24.48
C GLU A 282 12.64 4.34 24.28
N LEU A 283 13.42 3.91 23.28
CA LEU A 283 13.67 2.49 23.00
C LEU A 283 14.27 1.75 24.21
N GLU A 284 15.17 2.39 24.94
CA GLU A 284 15.78 1.83 26.16
C GLU A 284 14.80 1.75 27.34
N LYS A 285 13.79 2.61 27.35
CA LYS A 285 12.79 2.71 28.43
C LYS A 285 11.50 1.95 28.12
N LEU A 286 11.38 1.33 26.93
CA LEU A 286 10.18 0.59 26.56
C LEU A 286 9.93 -0.54 27.57
N PRO A 287 8.71 -0.63 28.13
CA PRO A 287 8.43 -1.62 29.13
C PRO A 287 8.36 -3.01 28.46
N GLU A 288 9.07 -3.99 29.01
CA GLU A 288 9.00 -5.39 28.54
C GLU A 288 7.70 -6.06 29.02
N ILE A 289 6.56 -5.54 28.57
CA ILE A 289 5.26 -6.13 28.90
C ILE A 289 4.94 -7.15 27.82
N ARG A 290 5.15 -8.42 28.15
CA ARG A 290 4.72 -9.54 27.33
C ARG A 290 3.43 -10.11 27.90
N CYS A 291 2.56 -10.60 27.03
CA CYS A 291 1.37 -11.33 27.44
C CYS A 291 1.79 -12.54 28.29
N SER A 292 1.67 -12.41 29.61
CA SER A 292 2.27 -13.37 30.56
C SER A 292 1.35 -14.51 30.97
N ARG A 293 0.07 -14.50 30.55
CA ARG A 293 -0.94 -15.51 30.92
C ARG A 293 -1.96 -15.70 29.79
N GLU A 294 -2.29 -16.96 29.49
CA GLU A 294 -3.59 -17.27 28.90
C GLU A 294 -4.65 -16.94 29.96
N ALA A 295 -5.68 -16.19 29.59
CA ALA A 295 -6.78 -15.99 30.50
C ALA A 295 -7.55 -17.31 30.61
N ASP A 296 -7.68 -17.87 31.82
CA ASP A 296 -8.69 -18.89 32.13
C ASP A 296 -10.06 -18.23 31.97
N LEU A 297 -10.53 -18.18 30.74
CA LEU A 297 -11.84 -17.63 30.43
C LEU A 297 -12.89 -18.68 30.76
N ASP A 298 -13.76 -18.34 31.72
CA ASP A 298 -14.95 -19.14 31.98
C ASP A 298 -15.71 -19.32 30.67
N VAL A 299 -15.89 -20.59 30.27
CA VAL A 299 -16.64 -20.94 29.07
C VAL A 299 -18.04 -20.35 29.22
N THR A 300 -18.36 -19.38 28.37
CA THR A 300 -19.68 -18.76 28.38
C THR A 300 -20.68 -19.83 27.89
N PRO A 301 -21.70 -20.17 28.70
CA PRO A 301 -22.62 -21.25 28.37
C PRO A 301 -23.39 -20.95 27.09
N ALA A 302 -23.89 -21.99 26.44
CA ALA A 302 -24.69 -21.84 25.24
C ALA A 302 -25.89 -20.91 25.48
N VAL A 303 -26.11 -19.96 24.58
CA VAL A 303 -27.21 -19.00 24.63
C VAL A 303 -28.20 -19.23 23.49
N THR A 304 -29.45 -18.84 23.73
CA THR A 304 -30.49 -18.85 22.71
C THR A 304 -30.13 -17.87 21.59
N ILE A 305 -30.01 -18.38 20.38
CA ILE A 305 -29.81 -17.56 19.19
C ILE A 305 -31.08 -16.74 18.96
N THR A 306 -30.94 -15.43 18.96
CA THR A 306 -32.01 -14.48 18.67
C THR A 306 -31.94 -14.05 17.21
N HIS A 307 -33.04 -13.53 16.68
CA HIS A 307 -33.03 -13.01 15.31
C HIS A 307 -32.10 -11.79 15.20
N PRO A 308 -31.47 -11.58 14.02
CA PRO A 308 -30.70 -10.38 13.75
C PRO A 308 -31.53 -9.12 13.98
N ILE A 309 -30.87 -8.05 14.43
CA ILE A 309 -31.51 -6.77 14.67
C ILE A 309 -31.22 -5.88 13.48
N VAL A 310 -32.29 -5.44 12.80
CA VAL A 310 -32.20 -4.51 11.68
C VAL A 310 -32.69 -3.13 12.13
N LYS A 311 -31.88 -2.11 11.87
CA LYS A 311 -32.21 -0.70 12.13
C LYS A 311 -31.94 0.13 10.89
N GLU A 312 -32.84 1.08 10.64
CA GLU A 312 -32.75 2.03 9.55
C GLU A 312 -32.83 3.45 10.10
N PHE A 313 -31.94 4.32 9.63
CA PHE A 313 -31.94 5.71 10.06
C PHE A 313 -31.27 6.59 9.00
N ASN A 314 -31.91 7.68 8.58
CA ASN A 314 -31.37 8.67 7.64
C ASN A 314 -30.71 8.07 6.39
N GLY A 315 -31.36 7.10 5.74
CA GLY A 315 -30.83 6.46 4.52
C GLY A 315 -29.67 5.48 4.76
N HIS A 316 -29.35 5.19 6.02
CA HIS A 316 -28.39 4.20 6.47
C HIS A 316 -29.09 3.02 7.11
N PHE A 317 -28.42 1.87 7.12
CA PHE A 317 -28.87 0.67 7.81
C PHE A 317 -27.76 0.09 8.68
N TRP A 318 -28.19 -0.57 9.75
CA TRP A 318 -27.35 -1.39 10.61
C TRP A 318 -28.02 -2.74 10.81
N VAL A 319 -27.27 -3.82 10.59
CA VAL A 319 -27.69 -5.18 10.90
C VAL A 319 -26.73 -5.72 11.95
N GLY A 320 -27.23 -5.88 13.17
CA GLY A 320 -26.46 -6.42 14.27
C GLY A 320 -26.89 -7.82 14.66
N ASN A 321 -26.06 -8.48 15.47
CA ASN A 321 -26.35 -9.79 16.06
C ASN A 321 -26.54 -10.89 14.99
N LEU A 322 -25.77 -10.84 13.91
CA LEU A 322 -25.64 -11.98 13.00
C LEU A 322 -24.71 -13.00 13.66
N VAL A 323 -25.13 -14.26 13.73
CA VAL A 323 -24.38 -15.30 14.45
C VAL A 323 -24.09 -16.46 13.51
N GLY A 324 -22.83 -16.88 13.46
CA GLY A 324 -22.40 -18.09 12.78
C GLY A 324 -22.39 -19.26 13.77
N HIS A 325 -23.24 -20.25 13.51
CA HIS A 325 -23.38 -21.44 14.35
C HIS A 325 -23.49 -22.71 13.49
N GLY A 326 -23.22 -23.87 14.08
CA GLY A 326 -23.25 -25.15 13.37
C GLY A 326 -22.36 -26.19 14.04
N ASN A 327 -22.07 -27.28 13.34
CA ASN A 327 -21.16 -28.33 13.81
C ASN A 327 -19.72 -28.14 13.34
N SER A 328 -19.49 -27.18 12.43
CA SER A 328 -18.17 -26.86 11.89
C SER A 328 -18.03 -25.37 11.58
N VAL A 329 -16.78 -24.90 11.53
CA VAL A 329 -16.41 -23.53 11.17
C VAL A 329 -16.95 -23.15 9.78
N THR A 330 -16.87 -24.06 8.80
CA THR A 330 -17.36 -23.82 7.44
C THR A 330 -18.89 -23.69 7.41
N GLU A 331 -19.61 -24.60 8.08
CA GLU A 331 -21.08 -24.54 8.19
C GLU A 331 -21.51 -23.23 8.88
N ALA A 332 -20.84 -22.87 9.97
CA ALA A 332 -21.10 -21.63 10.69
C ALA A 332 -20.83 -20.39 9.83
N SER A 333 -19.80 -20.42 8.98
CA SER A 333 -19.49 -19.33 8.05
C SER A 333 -20.60 -19.16 7.01
N HIS A 334 -21.10 -20.25 6.43
CA HIS A 334 -22.23 -20.20 5.49
C HIS A 334 -23.50 -19.70 6.17
N CYS A 335 -23.83 -20.24 7.35
CA CYS A 335 -25.00 -19.82 8.12
C CYS A 335 -24.99 -18.30 8.43
N LEU A 336 -23.82 -17.76 8.78
CA LEU A 336 -23.63 -16.33 9.03
C LEU A 336 -23.93 -15.49 7.78
N ILE A 337 -23.35 -15.88 6.64
CA ILE A 337 -23.49 -15.17 5.37
C ILE A 337 -24.91 -15.30 4.79
N ASP A 338 -25.54 -16.46 4.92
CA ASP A 338 -26.94 -16.65 4.51
C ASP A 338 -27.88 -15.74 5.32
N SER A 339 -27.64 -15.62 6.63
CA SER A 339 -28.39 -14.71 7.51
C SER A 339 -28.20 -13.24 7.12
N LEU A 340 -26.98 -12.86 6.73
CA LEU A 340 -26.68 -11.53 6.20
C LEU A 340 -27.50 -11.26 4.93
N TYR A 341 -27.46 -12.16 3.94
CA TYR A 341 -28.20 -11.98 2.69
C TYR A 341 -29.72 -11.94 2.88
N GLN A 342 -30.25 -12.71 3.84
CA GLN A 342 -31.66 -12.61 4.21
C GLN A 342 -32.01 -11.21 4.74
N CYS A 343 -31.17 -10.63 5.61
CA CYS A 343 -31.38 -9.28 6.12
C CYS A 343 -31.26 -8.22 5.01
N LEU A 344 -30.26 -8.35 4.13
CA LEU A 344 -30.09 -7.44 2.98
C LEU A 344 -31.29 -7.49 2.02
N SER A 345 -31.83 -8.69 1.77
CA SER A 345 -33.04 -8.86 0.96
C SER A 345 -34.26 -8.16 1.58
N LEU A 346 -34.45 -8.28 2.90
CA LEU A 346 -35.51 -7.55 3.62
C LEU A 346 -35.34 -6.03 3.52
N LEU A 347 -34.09 -5.57 3.51
CA LEU A 347 -33.71 -4.16 3.36
C LEU A 347 -33.77 -3.67 1.90
N SER A 348 -33.99 -4.56 0.92
CA SER A 348 -33.79 -4.24 -0.50
C SER A 348 -32.41 -3.62 -0.80
N ALA A 349 -31.38 -4.08 -0.07
CA ALA A 349 -30.00 -3.65 -0.21
C ALA A 349 -29.12 -4.81 -0.74
N ASP A 350 -27.94 -4.46 -1.23
CA ASP A 350 -26.94 -5.41 -1.74
C ASP A 350 -25.66 -5.38 -0.87
N ALA A 351 -24.84 -6.42 -0.95
CA ALA A 351 -23.58 -6.49 -0.20
C ALA A 351 -22.63 -5.32 -0.54
N LYS A 352 -22.69 -4.78 -1.76
CA LYS A 352 -21.95 -3.56 -2.16
C LYS A 352 -22.34 -2.30 -1.38
N ASN A 353 -23.53 -2.28 -0.77
CA ASN A 353 -24.00 -1.17 0.06
C ASN A 353 -23.42 -1.19 1.47
N ILE A 354 -22.72 -2.26 1.85
CA ILE A 354 -22.03 -2.37 3.14
C ILE A 354 -20.72 -1.58 3.08
N HIS A 355 -20.51 -0.76 4.11
CA HIS A 355 -19.34 0.09 4.26
C HIS A 355 -18.43 -0.34 5.40
N ALA A 356 -19.00 -0.91 6.46
CA ALA A 356 -18.25 -1.39 7.64
C ALA A 356 -18.78 -2.74 8.14
N VAL A 357 -17.84 -3.58 8.60
CA VAL A 357 -18.11 -4.88 9.22
C VAL A 357 -17.30 -5.02 10.50
N ASN A 358 -17.97 -5.36 11.59
CA ASN A 358 -17.34 -5.85 12.81
C ASN A 358 -17.53 -7.36 12.87
N LEU A 359 -16.44 -8.11 12.87
CA LEU A 359 -16.43 -9.56 12.89
C LEU A 359 -15.70 -10.06 14.14
N TYR A 360 -16.42 -10.71 15.03
CA TYR A 360 -15.88 -11.37 16.19
C TYR A 360 -15.74 -12.86 15.88
N VAL A 361 -14.54 -13.39 16.04
CA VAL A 361 -14.25 -14.82 15.83
C VAL A 361 -13.95 -15.49 17.16
N LYS A 362 -14.38 -16.74 17.35
CA LYS A 362 -14.04 -17.48 18.56
C LYS A 362 -12.55 -17.86 18.63
N SER A 363 -11.91 -18.02 17.47
CA SER A 363 -10.49 -18.32 17.34
C SER A 363 -9.92 -17.72 16.05
N MET A 364 -8.80 -16.99 16.14
CA MET A 364 -8.07 -16.51 14.95
C MET A 364 -7.50 -17.65 14.09
N SER A 365 -7.41 -18.89 14.61
CA SER A 365 -7.03 -20.04 13.77
C SER A 365 -7.99 -20.28 12.60
N ASP A 366 -9.23 -19.82 12.75
CA ASP A 366 -10.31 -20.06 11.79
C ASP A 366 -10.41 -18.95 10.73
N TYR A 367 -9.53 -17.95 10.82
CA TYR A 367 -9.52 -16.74 9.99
C TYR A 367 -9.48 -17.04 8.48
N ASP A 368 -8.65 -17.98 8.04
CA ASP A 368 -8.57 -18.34 6.62
C ASP A 368 -9.84 -19.05 6.14
N THR A 369 -10.46 -19.88 7.00
CA THR A 369 -11.69 -20.62 6.68
C THR A 369 -12.87 -19.67 6.52
N VAL A 370 -13.03 -18.70 7.43
CA VAL A 370 -14.11 -17.70 7.32
C VAL A 370 -13.91 -16.79 6.11
N ASN A 371 -12.66 -16.39 5.82
CA ASN A 371 -12.37 -15.55 4.67
C ASN A 371 -12.67 -16.23 3.33
N ALA A 372 -12.58 -17.57 3.26
CA ALA A 372 -12.95 -18.31 2.06
C ALA A 372 -14.44 -18.17 1.69
N VAL A 373 -15.32 -17.97 2.69
CA VAL A 373 -16.77 -17.75 2.49
C VAL A 373 -17.10 -16.25 2.43
N TYR A 374 -16.40 -15.42 3.19
CA TYR A 374 -16.62 -13.97 3.24
C TYR A 374 -16.14 -13.26 1.96
N ASN A 375 -14.96 -13.61 1.43
CA ASN A 375 -14.35 -12.90 0.30
C ASN A 375 -15.26 -12.84 -0.95
N PRO A 376 -15.93 -13.92 -1.38
CA PRO A 376 -16.86 -13.87 -2.51
C PRO A 376 -18.09 -12.96 -2.32
N CYS A 377 -18.37 -12.51 -1.09
CA CYS A 377 -19.51 -11.62 -0.82
C CYS A 377 -19.25 -10.18 -1.27
N PHE A 378 -17.99 -9.80 -1.46
CA PHE A 378 -17.61 -8.43 -1.76
C PHE A 378 -16.82 -8.37 -3.07
N GLY A 379 -16.98 -7.28 -3.82
CA GLY A 379 -16.25 -7.02 -5.05
C GLY A 379 -14.86 -6.42 -4.80
N LEU A 380 -14.38 -5.65 -5.79
CA LEU A 380 -13.07 -5.01 -5.78
C LEU A 380 -12.83 -4.11 -4.55
N ASN A 381 -13.88 -3.45 -4.07
CA ASN A 381 -13.85 -2.51 -2.95
C ASN A 381 -14.63 -3.07 -1.75
N PRO A 382 -14.05 -4.00 -0.98
CA PRO A 382 -14.71 -4.52 0.22
C PRO A 382 -14.90 -3.42 1.27
N PRO A 383 -15.83 -3.60 2.22
CA PRO A 383 -16.00 -2.68 3.34
C PRO A 383 -14.76 -2.59 4.21
N VAL A 384 -14.71 -1.57 5.09
CA VAL A 384 -13.77 -1.63 6.20
C VAL A 384 -14.15 -2.76 7.13
N ARG A 385 -13.15 -3.38 7.76
CA ARG A 385 -13.39 -4.50 8.67
C ARG A 385 -12.57 -4.39 9.93
N VAL A 386 -13.23 -4.60 11.06
CA VAL A 386 -12.59 -4.92 12.33
C VAL A 386 -12.80 -6.41 12.56
N CYS A 387 -11.72 -7.17 12.67
CA CYS A 387 -11.78 -8.59 12.97
C CYS A 387 -10.96 -8.88 14.22
N VAL A 388 -11.60 -9.35 15.28
CA VAL A 388 -10.97 -9.60 16.57
C VAL A 388 -11.40 -10.96 17.11
N GLU A 389 -10.48 -11.68 17.75
CA GLU A 389 -10.85 -12.87 18.52
C GLU A 389 -11.56 -12.44 19.79
N ALA A 390 -12.66 -13.09 20.15
CA ALA A 390 -13.44 -12.78 21.35
C ALA A 390 -13.95 -14.05 22.03
N SER A 391 -14.18 -13.96 23.34
CA SER A 391 -14.82 -15.03 24.11
C SER A 391 -16.31 -15.12 23.76
N LEU A 392 -16.63 -15.91 22.75
CA LEU A 392 -18.00 -16.14 22.30
C LEU A 392 -18.63 -17.35 23.02
N PRO A 393 -19.97 -17.37 23.19
CA PRO A 393 -20.72 -18.51 23.70
C PRO A 393 -20.36 -19.85 23.05
N GLU A 394 -20.55 -20.95 23.79
CA GLU A 394 -20.14 -22.29 23.34
C GLU A 394 -20.67 -22.66 21.94
N ASN A 395 -21.94 -22.33 21.67
CA ASN A 395 -22.63 -22.66 20.42
C ASN A 395 -22.37 -21.69 19.25
N PHE A 396 -21.54 -20.66 19.44
CA PHE A 396 -21.20 -19.69 18.40
C PHE A 396 -19.76 -19.90 17.94
N PHE A 397 -19.52 -19.79 16.63
CA PHE A 397 -18.19 -19.66 16.06
C PHE A 397 -17.86 -18.21 15.74
N PHE A 398 -18.87 -17.45 15.31
CA PHE A 398 -18.72 -16.08 14.82
C PHE A 398 -19.89 -15.21 15.26
N MET A 399 -19.63 -13.92 15.41
CA MET A 399 -20.64 -12.88 15.53
C MET A 399 -20.28 -11.72 14.60
N MET A 400 -21.25 -11.14 13.91
CA MET A 400 -21.03 -10.08 12.95
C MET A 400 -22.07 -8.97 13.06
N ASP A 401 -21.59 -7.75 12.96
CA ASP A 401 -22.42 -6.56 12.76
C ASP A 401 -21.98 -5.88 11.46
N VAL A 402 -22.93 -5.35 10.70
CA VAL A 402 -22.66 -4.63 9.46
C VAL A 402 -23.39 -3.30 9.43
N ALA A 403 -22.76 -2.31 8.82
CA ALA A 403 -23.34 -0.99 8.56
C ALA A 403 -23.19 -0.62 7.08
N GLY A 404 -24.22 0.03 6.54
CA GLY A 404 -24.26 0.42 5.13
C GLY A 404 -25.27 1.54 4.85
N SER A 405 -25.41 1.90 3.57
CA SER A 405 -26.37 2.92 3.13
C SER A 405 -27.15 2.49 1.91
N PHE A 406 -28.43 2.87 1.83
CA PHE A 406 -29.29 2.57 0.67
C PHE A 406 -28.92 3.36 -0.58
N LYS A 407 -28.20 4.47 -0.44
CA LYS A 407 -27.72 5.23 -1.58
C LYS A 407 -26.73 4.39 -2.38
N ASP A 408 -27.07 4.19 -3.64
CA ASP A 408 -26.23 3.47 -4.60
C ASP A 408 -25.29 4.43 -5.36
N ASP A 409 -24.79 5.46 -4.68
CA ASP A 409 -23.84 6.41 -5.28
C ASP A 409 -22.40 5.90 -5.12
N HIS A 410 -22.10 4.83 -5.86
CA HIS A 410 -20.75 4.24 -5.93
C HIS A 410 -19.69 5.26 -6.40
N LEU A 411 -20.10 6.32 -7.11
CA LEU A 411 -19.20 7.37 -7.57
C LEU A 411 -18.72 8.27 -6.40
N ALA A 412 -19.57 8.44 -5.38
CA ALA A 412 -19.23 9.17 -4.16
C ALA A 412 -18.37 8.35 -3.18
N ARG A 413 -18.41 7.01 -3.27
CA ARG A 413 -17.55 6.13 -2.46
C ARG A 413 -16.10 6.30 -2.88
N HIS A 414 -15.23 6.53 -1.92
CA HIS A 414 -13.78 6.47 -2.12
C HIS A 414 -13.20 5.44 -1.15
N THR A 415 -12.49 4.46 -1.68
CA THR A 415 -11.97 3.33 -0.92
C THR A 415 -10.45 3.35 -0.97
N MET A 416 -9.80 3.26 0.20
CA MET A 416 -8.38 2.95 0.29
C MET A 416 -8.22 1.46 0.53
N HIS A 417 -7.79 0.76 -0.51
CA HIS A 417 -7.56 -0.67 -0.49
C HIS A 417 -6.12 -0.96 -0.93
N VAL A 418 -5.22 -1.12 0.03
CA VAL A 418 -3.78 -1.34 -0.19
C VAL A 418 -3.51 -2.84 -0.22
N GLN A 419 -3.13 -3.37 -1.38
CA GLN A 419 -2.84 -4.80 -1.58
C GLN A 419 -1.34 -5.07 -1.77
N GLY A 420 -0.59 -4.11 -2.31
CA GLY A 420 0.85 -4.21 -2.50
C GLY A 420 1.64 -4.02 -1.21
N VAL A 421 2.79 -4.69 -1.12
CA VAL A 421 3.79 -4.49 -0.07
C VAL A 421 4.52 -3.18 -0.34
N SER A 422 4.61 -2.32 0.68
CA SER A 422 5.24 -0.99 0.57
C SER A 422 5.99 -0.61 1.85
N HIS A 423 6.60 0.57 1.89
CA HIS A 423 7.13 1.17 3.12
C HIS A 423 6.13 2.10 3.83
N TRP A 424 4.97 2.35 3.22
CA TRP A 424 3.99 3.34 3.68
C TRP A 424 2.92 2.73 4.59
N ALA A 425 2.14 1.77 4.10
CA ALA A 425 1.05 1.14 4.85
C ALA A 425 1.06 -0.38 4.65
N PRO A 426 0.64 -1.16 5.66
CA PRO A 426 0.57 -2.61 5.54
C PRO A 426 -0.49 -3.02 4.51
N SER A 427 -0.15 -4.01 3.70
CA SER A 427 -1.10 -4.64 2.79
C SER A 427 -2.23 -5.28 3.59
N ASN A 428 -3.43 -5.32 3.03
CA ASN A 428 -4.54 -6.02 3.65
C ASN A 428 -4.23 -7.52 3.79
N ILE A 429 -4.38 -8.07 4.98
CA ILE A 429 -4.21 -9.51 5.26
C ILE A 429 -5.51 -10.31 5.06
N GLY A 430 -6.53 -9.70 4.49
CA GLY A 430 -7.84 -10.30 4.28
C GLY A 430 -8.74 -9.41 3.43
N PRO A 431 -9.97 -9.86 3.15
CA PRO A 431 -10.91 -9.16 2.29
C PRO A 431 -11.52 -7.94 3.01
N TYR A 432 -10.78 -6.84 3.07
CA TYR A 432 -11.23 -5.56 3.63
C TYR A 432 -10.42 -4.40 3.07
N SER A 433 -11.00 -3.21 3.14
CA SER A 433 -10.34 -1.95 2.79
C SER A 433 -9.85 -1.24 4.04
N GLN A 434 -8.69 -0.60 4.00
CA GLN A 434 -8.14 0.15 5.14
C GLN A 434 -9.05 1.32 5.53
N ALA A 435 -9.66 1.98 4.55
CA ALA A 435 -10.64 3.03 4.77
C ALA A 435 -11.70 3.11 3.67
N VAL A 436 -12.90 3.57 4.03
CA VAL A 436 -14.00 3.88 3.11
C VAL A 436 -14.54 5.27 3.46
N LYS A 437 -14.52 6.18 2.50
CA LYS A 437 -15.15 7.49 2.58
C LYS A 437 -16.48 7.47 1.83
N ILE A 438 -17.55 7.82 2.53
CA ILE A 438 -18.93 7.85 2.01
C ILE A 438 -19.74 8.90 2.76
N ASP A 439 -20.61 9.64 2.08
CA ASP A 439 -21.50 10.64 2.69
C ASP A 439 -20.78 11.66 3.62
N GLY A 440 -19.53 11.99 3.31
CA GLY A 440 -18.70 12.92 4.09
C GLY A 440 -18.01 12.31 5.32
N GLN A 441 -18.28 11.05 5.64
CA GLN A 441 -17.67 10.29 6.74
C GLN A 441 -16.51 9.44 6.23
N ILE A 442 -15.58 9.09 7.12
CA ILE A 442 -14.48 8.16 6.84
C ILE A 442 -14.49 7.04 7.87
N LEU A 443 -14.81 5.85 7.41
CA LEU A 443 -14.73 4.62 8.20
C LEU A 443 -13.34 4.02 8.02
N MET A 444 -12.74 3.48 9.09
CA MET A 444 -11.45 2.78 9.01
C MET A 444 -11.51 1.36 9.56
N ALA A 445 -10.76 0.48 8.91
CA ALA A 445 -10.57 -0.89 9.36
C ALA A 445 -9.69 -0.95 10.60
N GLY A 446 -9.71 -2.10 11.29
CA GLY A 446 -8.79 -2.38 12.37
C GLY A 446 -7.33 -2.26 11.91
N GLN A 447 -6.58 -1.33 12.49
CA GLN A 447 -5.15 -1.14 12.28
C GLN A 447 -4.38 -1.87 13.37
N ILE A 448 -3.32 -2.57 12.96
CA ILE A 448 -2.43 -3.32 13.83
C ILE A 448 -0.98 -2.94 13.56
N GLY A 449 -0.09 -3.21 14.52
CA GLY A 449 1.34 -2.88 14.47
C GLY A 449 2.18 -3.71 13.48
N LEU A 450 1.69 -3.93 12.26
CA LEU A 450 2.43 -4.62 11.21
C LEU A 450 3.44 -3.68 10.54
N CYS A 451 4.68 -4.15 10.41
CA CYS A 451 5.69 -3.54 9.58
C CYS A 451 5.31 -3.68 8.08
N PRO A 452 5.03 -2.58 7.36
CA PRO A 452 4.49 -2.63 5.99
C PRO A 452 5.27 -3.48 4.99
N ALA A 453 6.60 -3.43 5.04
CA ALA A 453 7.44 -4.12 4.08
C ALA A 453 7.58 -5.63 4.37
N THR A 454 7.48 -6.02 5.65
CA THR A 454 7.73 -7.40 6.07
C THR A 454 6.45 -8.16 6.40
N MET A 455 5.35 -7.44 6.60
CA MET A 455 4.06 -7.96 7.06
C MET A 455 4.17 -8.77 8.37
N LYS A 456 5.16 -8.44 9.20
CA LYS A 456 5.35 -8.97 10.55
C LYS A 456 4.99 -7.92 11.57
N LEU A 457 4.56 -8.36 12.76
CA LEU A 457 4.39 -7.45 13.88
C LEU A 457 5.73 -6.82 14.25
N VAL A 458 5.66 -5.58 14.69
CA VAL A 458 6.82 -4.84 15.15
C VAL A 458 7.39 -5.46 16.42
N ASP A 459 8.70 -5.50 16.51
CA ASP A 459 9.40 -5.92 17.72
C ASP A 459 9.18 -4.90 18.86
N HIS A 460 9.61 -5.22 20.08
CA HIS A 460 9.55 -4.35 21.26
C HIS A 460 8.16 -4.19 21.92
N GLY A 461 7.22 -5.09 21.65
CA GLY A 461 6.00 -5.29 22.45
C GLY A 461 4.89 -4.25 22.24
N PHE A 462 3.95 -4.21 23.19
CA PHE A 462 2.68 -3.47 23.05
C PHE A 462 2.85 -2.00 22.65
N VAL A 463 3.71 -1.24 23.33
CA VAL A 463 3.89 0.19 23.04
C VAL A 463 4.35 0.41 21.61
N ALA A 464 5.21 -0.48 21.09
CA ALA A 464 5.65 -0.42 19.71
C ALA A 464 4.53 -0.74 18.72
N GLU A 465 3.72 -1.77 19.02
CA GLU A 465 2.55 -2.12 18.22
C GLU A 465 1.52 -0.98 18.17
N ALA A 466 1.18 -0.40 19.33
CA ALA A 466 0.22 0.69 19.46
C ALA A 466 0.70 1.94 18.69
N ARG A 467 1.97 2.34 18.89
CA ARG A 467 2.58 3.48 18.21
C ARG A 467 2.59 3.30 16.69
N LEU A 468 2.95 2.11 16.21
CA LEU A 468 2.98 1.81 14.79
C LEU A 468 1.56 1.78 14.20
N SER A 469 0.59 1.21 14.93
CA SER A 469 -0.81 1.20 14.52
C SER A 469 -1.39 2.62 14.37
N LEU A 470 -1.12 3.52 15.33
CA LEU A 470 -1.50 4.93 15.25
C LEU A 470 -0.85 5.66 14.06
N ARG A 471 0.41 5.34 13.74
CA ARG A 471 1.02 5.88 12.52
C ARG A 471 0.30 5.42 11.26
N HIS A 472 -0.15 4.16 11.19
CA HIS A 472 -0.88 3.66 10.04
C HIS A 472 -2.22 4.37 9.88
N VAL A 473 -2.95 4.54 10.99
CA VAL A 473 -4.14 5.39 11.07
C VAL A 473 -3.86 6.77 10.46
N GLN A 474 -2.87 7.51 10.97
CA GLN A 474 -2.57 8.87 10.52
C GLN A 474 -2.23 8.92 9.03
N ARG A 475 -1.44 7.96 8.55
CA ARG A 475 -1.05 7.84 7.14
C ARG A 475 -2.27 7.61 6.25
N VAL A 476 -3.13 6.66 6.60
CA VAL A 476 -4.34 6.36 5.84
C VAL A 476 -5.30 7.56 5.86
N LEU A 477 -5.48 8.22 7.00
CA LEU A 477 -6.31 9.43 7.10
C LEU A 477 -5.82 10.56 6.20
N ALA A 478 -4.53 10.90 6.29
CA ALA A 478 -3.94 11.93 5.44
C ALA A 478 -4.05 11.59 3.94
N ALA A 479 -3.99 10.30 3.59
CA ALA A 479 -4.18 9.84 2.22
C ALA A 479 -5.64 9.94 1.74
N MET A 480 -6.61 9.72 2.63
CA MET A 480 -8.04 9.84 2.33
C MET A 480 -8.51 11.28 2.25
N ASN A 481 -7.96 12.15 3.11
CA ASN A 481 -8.18 13.58 3.10
C ASN A 481 -7.01 14.29 3.83
N PRO A 482 -6.17 15.06 3.13
CA PRO A 482 -5.03 15.75 3.76
C PRO A 482 -5.42 16.82 4.79
N ALA A 483 -6.69 17.24 4.81
CA ALA A 483 -7.19 18.27 5.72
C ALA A 483 -7.73 17.72 7.06
N ILE A 484 -7.64 16.41 7.29
CA ILE A 484 -8.07 15.81 8.56
C ILE A 484 -6.90 15.15 9.29
N SER A 485 -7.00 15.10 10.61
CA SER A 485 -6.06 14.40 11.48
C SER A 485 -6.78 13.62 12.58
N LEU A 486 -6.03 13.17 13.59
CA LEU A 486 -6.59 12.47 14.75
C LEU A 486 -7.57 13.34 15.54
N GLU A 487 -7.47 14.66 15.50
CA GLU A 487 -8.38 15.57 16.22
C GLU A 487 -9.82 15.51 15.70
N ASN A 488 -9.98 15.16 14.42
CA ASN A 488 -11.30 15.11 13.80
C ASN A 488 -12.02 13.79 14.09
N VAL A 489 -11.35 12.82 14.72
CA VAL A 489 -11.92 11.49 15.01
C VAL A 489 -13.12 11.63 15.92
N ASN A 490 -14.27 11.10 15.49
CA ASN A 490 -15.48 11.09 16.30
C ASN A 490 -15.46 9.93 17.32
N LEU A 491 -15.07 8.74 16.88
CA LEU A 491 -14.96 7.54 17.71
C LEU A 491 -13.72 6.72 17.34
N CYS A 492 -12.92 6.37 18.33
CA CYS A 492 -11.87 5.36 18.22
C CYS A 492 -12.17 4.21 19.18
N VAL A 493 -12.19 2.99 18.67
CA VAL A 493 -12.29 1.77 19.48
C VAL A 493 -10.92 1.10 19.51
N CYS A 494 -10.31 1.08 20.69
CA CYS A 494 -9.03 0.45 20.96
C CYS A 494 -9.26 -0.90 21.64
N TYR A 495 -9.02 -1.99 20.90
CA TYR A 495 -9.06 -3.34 21.44
C TYR A 495 -7.69 -3.70 22.01
N VAL A 496 -7.67 -4.09 23.28
CA VAL A 496 -6.46 -4.54 23.99
C VAL A 496 -6.68 -5.93 24.56
N THR A 497 -5.62 -6.72 24.64
CA THR A 497 -5.73 -8.11 25.13
C THR A 497 -5.73 -8.22 26.66
N GLN A 498 -5.32 -7.16 27.36
CA GLN A 498 -5.20 -7.11 28.82
C GLN A 498 -5.57 -5.72 29.35
N THR A 499 -6.12 -5.66 30.56
CA THR A 499 -6.49 -4.40 31.22
C THR A 499 -5.26 -3.51 31.46
N ASP A 500 -4.10 -4.10 31.76
CA ASP A 500 -2.86 -3.36 32.03
C ASP A 500 -2.37 -2.57 30.79
N PHE A 501 -2.80 -2.95 29.59
CA PHE A 501 -2.47 -2.22 28.36
C PHE A 501 -3.29 -0.95 28.16
N ILE A 502 -4.40 -0.75 28.89
CA ILE A 502 -5.25 0.43 28.72
C ILE A 502 -4.47 1.72 29.00
N GLU A 503 -3.69 1.76 30.08
CA GLU A 503 -2.91 2.96 30.45
C GLU A 503 -1.89 3.31 29.35
N PHE A 504 -1.13 2.33 28.88
CA PHE A 504 -0.19 2.53 27.77
C PHE A 504 -0.87 2.93 26.45
N ALA A 505 -2.06 2.37 26.18
CA ALA A 505 -2.84 2.73 25.00
C ALA A 505 -3.30 4.19 25.06
N GLN A 506 -3.74 4.65 26.24
CA GLN A 506 -4.13 6.04 26.51
C GLN A 506 -2.94 6.99 26.35
N GLU A 507 -1.77 6.62 26.90
CA GLU A 507 -0.55 7.40 26.76
C GLU A 507 -0.14 7.55 25.28
N GLU A 508 -0.15 6.46 24.51
CA GLU A 508 0.22 6.51 23.09
C GLU A 508 -0.79 7.30 22.25
N TRP A 509 -2.09 7.22 22.54
CA TRP A 509 -3.12 8.05 21.91
C TRP A 509 -2.88 9.53 22.19
N ASN A 510 -2.69 9.88 23.47
CA ASN A 510 -2.43 11.26 23.89
C ASN A 510 -1.14 11.80 23.27
N ARG A 511 -0.07 10.99 23.24
CA ARG A 511 1.20 11.34 22.60
C ARG A 511 1.02 11.62 21.10
N ALA A 512 0.18 10.83 20.42
CA ALA A 512 -0.09 11.02 19.00
C ALA A 512 -0.84 12.34 18.73
N LEU A 513 -1.81 12.70 19.57
CA LEU A 513 -2.49 14.00 19.53
C LEU A 513 -1.53 15.17 19.83
N ASP A 514 -0.68 15.02 20.85
CA ASP A 514 0.26 16.07 21.28
C ASP A 514 1.35 16.36 20.24
N LYS A 515 1.84 15.34 19.54
CA LYS A 515 2.91 15.48 18.52
C LYS A 515 2.47 16.30 17.31
N GLU A 516 1.16 16.39 17.05
CA GLU A 516 0.63 17.28 16.01
C GLU A 516 0.64 18.76 16.46
N GLY A 517 0.98 19.07 17.71
CA GLY A 517 1.00 20.44 18.25
C GLY A 517 -0.38 21.03 18.53
N LEU A 518 -1.39 20.15 18.73
CA LEU A 518 -2.81 20.49 18.63
C LEU A 518 -3.55 20.64 19.98
N ARG A 519 -2.87 20.51 21.13
CA ARG A 519 -3.46 20.89 22.42
C ARG A 519 -3.44 22.40 22.59
N ASP A 520 -4.43 23.07 22.01
CA ASP A 520 -4.79 24.42 22.41
C ASP A 520 -5.86 24.35 23.51
N ASP A 521 -5.45 24.54 24.76
CA ASP A 521 -6.31 24.58 25.96
C ASP A 521 -7.40 25.70 25.88
N SER A 522 -7.41 26.50 24.81
CA SER A 522 -8.29 27.65 24.63
C SER A 522 -9.48 27.45 23.67
N SER A 523 -9.59 26.28 23.00
CA SER A 523 -10.70 26.01 22.07
C SER A 523 -11.71 25.00 22.64
N GLU A 524 -13.02 25.29 22.52
CA GLU A 524 -14.12 24.33 22.78
C GLU A 524 -14.19 23.25 21.68
N SER A 525 -13.07 22.60 21.34
CA SER A 525 -13.05 21.53 20.36
C SER A 525 -13.62 20.24 20.96
N SER A 526 -14.47 19.55 20.20
CA SER A 526 -14.99 18.24 20.57
C SER A 526 -13.84 17.24 20.47
N TYR A 527 -13.36 16.73 21.61
CA TYR A 527 -12.32 15.70 21.61
C TYR A 527 -12.87 14.37 21.08
N PRO A 528 -12.02 13.55 20.43
CA PRO A 528 -12.38 12.20 20.05
C PRO A 528 -12.87 11.36 21.23
N LEU A 529 -13.99 10.65 21.05
CA LEU A 529 -14.39 9.61 22.00
C LEU A 529 -13.50 8.38 21.77
N VAL A 530 -12.74 7.98 22.79
CA VAL A 530 -11.92 6.77 22.72
C VAL A 530 -12.47 5.72 23.68
N GLU A 531 -12.91 4.60 23.13
CA GLU A 531 -13.38 3.44 23.88
C GLU A 531 -12.28 2.39 23.93
N PHE A 532 -11.93 1.95 25.15
CA PHE A 532 -10.98 0.86 25.36
C PHE A 532 -11.74 -0.42 25.67
N VAL A 533 -11.60 -1.41 24.80
CA VAL A 533 -12.28 -2.70 24.91
C VAL A 533 -11.24 -3.76 25.23
N VAL A 534 -11.33 -4.35 26.41
CA VAL A 534 -10.48 -5.49 26.77
C VAL A 534 -11.10 -6.74 26.17
N ILE A 535 -10.40 -7.37 25.23
CA ILE A 535 -10.77 -8.68 24.73
C ILE A 535 -9.79 -9.72 25.28
N PRO A 536 -10.18 -10.47 26.33
CA PRO A 536 -9.33 -11.52 26.82
C PRO A 536 -9.24 -12.62 25.76
N VAL A 537 -8.01 -13.03 25.46
CA VAL A 537 -7.72 -13.98 24.40
C VAL A 537 -7.56 -15.37 25.02
N GLN A 538 -8.16 -16.39 24.43
CA GLN A 538 -8.10 -17.77 24.95
C GLN A 538 -6.71 -18.41 24.74
N ARG A 539 -5.92 -17.85 23.82
CA ARG A 539 -4.54 -18.27 23.54
C ARG A 539 -3.64 -17.05 23.40
N LEU A 540 -2.34 -17.24 23.64
CA LEU A 540 -1.35 -16.21 23.33
C LEU A 540 -1.44 -15.86 21.84
N THR A 541 -1.91 -14.64 21.56
CA THR A 541 -1.78 -14.03 20.23
C THR A 541 -0.56 -13.12 20.26
N ASP A 542 0.15 -13.05 19.13
CA ASP A 542 1.26 -12.12 18.98
C ASP A 542 0.76 -10.66 18.87
N ILE A 543 -0.54 -10.44 18.59
CA ILE A 543 -1.17 -9.12 18.43
C ILE A 543 -1.64 -8.62 19.81
N SER A 544 -1.09 -7.49 20.24
CA SER A 544 -1.39 -6.92 21.55
C SER A 544 -2.46 -5.81 21.48
N CYS A 545 -2.65 -5.20 20.31
CA CYS A 545 -3.60 -4.09 20.09
C CYS A 545 -4.22 -4.09 18.69
N VAL A 546 -5.50 -3.72 18.59
CA VAL A 546 -6.17 -3.36 17.33
C VAL A 546 -6.88 -2.00 17.51
N LEU A 547 -6.65 -1.06 16.60
CA LEU A 547 -7.32 0.25 16.61
C LEU A 547 -8.32 0.35 15.47
N SER A 548 -9.59 0.62 15.77
CA SER A 548 -10.61 0.97 14.78
C SER A 548 -11.04 2.41 14.97
N ILE A 549 -11.29 3.12 13.87
CA ILE A 549 -11.62 4.54 13.90
C ILE A 549 -12.81 4.82 13.00
N LEU A 550 -13.68 5.68 13.49
CA LEU A 550 -14.84 6.24 12.84
C LEU A 550 -14.75 7.77 12.90
N LEU A 551 -14.73 8.39 11.72
CA LEU A 551 -14.76 9.84 11.49
C LEU A 551 -16.12 10.24 10.90
#